data_AF-A0A835ZYY7-F1
#
_entry.id   AF-A0A835ZYY7-F1
#
_cell.length_a   1.000
_cell.length_b   1.000
_cell.length_c   1.000
_cell.angle_alpha   90.00
_cell.angle_beta   90.00
_cell.angle_gamma   90.00
#
_symmetry.space_group_name_H-M   'P 1'
#
loop_
_entity.id
_entity.type
_entity.pdbx_description
1 polymer ?
#
loop_
_entity_poly.entity_id
_entity_poly.type
_entity_poly.pdbx_seq_one_letter_code
_entity_poly.pdbx_strand_id
1 'polypeptide(L)'
;MQMQYPTAFLIAKVATAQDDITGDGTTSNVLIIGELLKQADLYISEGLHPRIITEGFEAAKEKALQFLEQVKVSKEMDRETLIDMARTSLHTKVHAELADVLTEPVVDSILAIKKQDEPIDFFMVELMEMKHKSETFTSLIKGLILDHGARHPDMKKRVEDAYILTCNVSLEYEKTEVNSGFIYKSAEERDKLVKAERKFIEDRVKKIIDLKKKVCDNSDKGFAVINQKGIDPFSLDALAKEGVITLCRAKRRNMERLTLACGGIALNLLDDLNPDWDM
;
A
#
# COMPACT_ATOMS: atom_id res chain seq x y z
N MET A 1 -21.96 9.68 -7.12
CA MET A 1 -23.24 10.21 -7.64
C MET A 1 -23.94 10.94 -6.51
N GLN A 2 -24.41 12.17 -6.70
CA GLN A 2 -25.11 12.89 -5.63
C GLN A 2 -26.57 12.42 -5.58
N MET A 3 -26.95 11.77 -4.48
CA MET A 3 -28.28 11.17 -4.31
C MET A 3 -29.26 12.18 -3.74
N GLN A 4 -30.35 12.44 -4.46
CA GLN A 4 -31.39 13.40 -4.05
C GLN A 4 -32.51 12.75 -3.22
N TYR A 5 -32.82 11.47 -3.48
CA TYR A 5 -33.89 10.74 -2.80
C TYR A 5 -33.44 10.14 -1.46
N PRO A 6 -34.15 10.40 -0.33
CA PRO A 6 -33.76 9.87 0.98
C PRO A 6 -33.72 8.34 1.06
N THR A 7 -34.66 7.64 0.43
CA THR A 7 -34.71 6.17 0.41
C THR A 7 -33.50 5.58 -0.33
N ALA A 8 -33.11 6.19 -1.45
CA ALA A 8 -31.93 5.77 -2.19
C ALA A 8 -30.66 5.96 -1.34
N PHE A 9 -30.59 7.03 -0.56
CA PHE A 9 -29.47 7.26 0.36
C PHE A 9 -29.37 6.18 1.46
N LEU A 10 -30.49 5.75 2.04
CA LEU A 10 -30.49 4.65 3.01
C LEU A 10 -30.04 3.32 2.38
N ILE A 11 -30.53 2.99 1.19
CA ILE A 11 -30.13 1.77 0.47
C ILE A 11 -28.64 1.82 0.11
N ALA A 12 -28.13 2.97 -0.31
CA ALA A 12 -26.70 3.11 -0.61
C ALA A 12 -25.82 2.92 0.62
N LYS A 13 -26.24 3.38 1.81
CA LYS A 13 -25.50 3.10 3.05
C LYS A 13 -25.39 1.60 3.33
N VAL A 14 -26.47 0.85 3.09
CA VAL A 14 -26.46 -0.61 3.23
C VAL A 14 -25.54 -1.25 2.19
N ALA A 15 -25.55 -0.76 0.95
CA ALA A 15 -24.63 -1.22 -0.08
C ALA A 15 -23.16 -0.94 0.27
N THR A 16 -22.85 0.24 0.84
CA THR A 16 -21.50 0.55 1.34
C THR A 16 -21.08 -0.39 2.46
N ALA A 17 -21.96 -0.69 3.42
CA ALA A 17 -21.66 -1.64 4.48
C ALA A 17 -21.36 -3.07 3.95
N GLN A 18 -22.04 -3.49 2.87
CA GLN A 18 -21.75 -4.74 2.19
C GLN A 18 -20.38 -4.70 1.50
N ASP A 19 -20.05 -3.59 0.85
CA ASP A 19 -18.78 -3.36 0.16
C ASP A 19 -17.61 -3.40 1.15
N ASP A 20 -17.74 -2.76 2.30
CA ASP A 20 -16.68 -2.68 3.31
C ASP A 20 -16.29 -4.06 3.89
N ILE A 21 -17.26 -4.98 4.01
CA ILE A 21 -17.04 -6.31 4.60
C ILE A 21 -16.68 -7.36 3.55
N THR A 22 -17.37 -7.35 2.41
CA THR A 22 -17.27 -8.43 1.40
C THR A 22 -16.64 -7.98 0.08
N GLY A 23 -16.68 -6.69 -0.25
CA GLY A 23 -16.13 -6.12 -1.48
C GLY A 23 -16.89 -6.46 -2.77
N ASP A 24 -17.97 -7.26 -2.71
CA ASP A 24 -18.79 -7.60 -3.87
C ASP A 24 -20.26 -7.83 -3.50
N GLY A 25 -21.12 -7.99 -4.50
CA GLY A 25 -22.55 -8.25 -4.29
C GLY A 25 -23.38 -7.02 -3.93
N THR A 26 -22.78 -5.82 -3.95
CA THR A 26 -23.48 -4.55 -3.69
C THR A 26 -24.64 -4.34 -4.66
N THR A 27 -24.43 -4.60 -5.95
CA THR A 27 -25.49 -4.52 -6.98
C THR A 27 -26.60 -5.54 -6.72
N SER A 28 -26.24 -6.79 -6.45
CA SER A 28 -27.21 -7.85 -6.16
C SER A 28 -28.07 -7.51 -4.95
N ASN A 29 -27.47 -6.94 -3.90
CA ASN A 29 -28.19 -6.52 -2.71
C ASN A 29 -29.25 -5.44 -3.02
N VAL A 30 -28.88 -4.43 -3.82
CA VAL A 30 -29.83 -3.37 -4.23
C VAL A 30 -30.96 -3.94 -5.09
N LEU A 31 -30.67 -4.86 -6.01
CA LEU A 31 -31.67 -5.50 -6.86
C LEU A 31 -32.65 -6.35 -6.05
N ILE A 32 -32.14 -7.13 -5.08
CA ILE A 32 -32.97 -7.95 -4.20
C ILE A 32 -33.87 -7.06 -3.35
N ILE A 33 -33.36 -5.96 -2.78
CA ILE A 33 -34.17 -5.01 -2.00
C ILE A 33 -35.28 -4.41 -2.88
N GLY A 34 -34.95 -4.01 -4.11
CA GLY A 34 -35.93 -3.45 -5.05
C GLY A 34 -37.04 -4.43 -5.40
N GLU A 35 -36.69 -5.67 -5.73
CA GLU A 35 -37.69 -6.69 -6.07
C GLU A 35 -38.49 -7.13 -4.84
N LEU A 36 -37.87 -7.24 -3.65
CA LEU A 36 -38.57 -7.57 -2.40
C LEU A 36 -39.65 -6.54 -2.07
N LEU A 37 -39.34 -5.25 -2.22
CA LEU A 37 -40.30 -4.17 -2.01
C LEU A 37 -41.42 -4.20 -3.05
N LYS A 38 -41.10 -4.51 -4.31
CA LYS A 38 -42.10 -4.65 -5.37
C LYS A 38 -43.06 -5.81 -5.11
N GLN A 39 -42.56 -6.96 -4.63
CA GLN A 39 -43.40 -8.09 -4.24
C GLN A 39 -44.27 -7.76 -3.02
N ALA A 40 -43.74 -7.02 -2.04
CA ALA A 40 -44.53 -6.54 -0.91
C ALA A 40 -45.66 -5.59 -1.35
N ASP A 41 -45.40 -4.70 -2.31
CA ASP A 41 -46.37 -3.71 -2.80
C ASP A 41 -47.61 -4.35 -3.43
N LEU A 42 -47.47 -5.53 -4.07
CA LEU A 42 -48.60 -6.30 -4.59
C LEU A 42 -49.59 -6.68 -3.48
N TYR A 43 -49.09 -7.23 -2.37
CA TYR A 43 -49.94 -7.62 -1.24
C TYR A 43 -50.51 -6.42 -0.49
N ILE A 44 -49.74 -5.32 -0.40
CA ILE A 44 -50.24 -4.07 0.19
C ILE A 44 -51.38 -3.51 -0.67
N SER A 45 -51.25 -3.58 -2.00
CA SER A 45 -52.28 -3.15 -2.94
C SER A 45 -53.57 -3.97 -2.84
N GLU A 46 -53.46 -5.25 -2.46
CA GLU A 46 -54.60 -6.12 -2.16
C GLU A 46 -55.23 -5.86 -0.77
N GLY A 47 -54.62 -4.98 0.04
CA GLY A 47 -55.13 -4.55 1.34
C GLY A 47 -54.47 -5.24 2.55
N LEU A 48 -53.37 -5.95 2.37
CA LEU A 48 -52.64 -6.58 3.48
C LEU A 48 -51.87 -5.52 4.30
N HIS A 49 -51.93 -5.63 5.63
CA HIS A 49 -51.20 -4.70 6.50
C HIS A 49 -49.68 -4.93 6.41
N PRO A 50 -48.84 -3.89 6.14
CA PRO A 50 -47.39 -4.05 5.93
C PRO A 50 -46.64 -4.76 7.06
N ARG A 51 -47.13 -4.63 8.30
CA ARG A 51 -46.56 -5.32 9.47
C ARG A 51 -46.52 -6.84 9.31
N ILE A 52 -47.58 -7.43 8.76
CA ILE A 52 -47.68 -8.88 8.55
C ILE A 52 -46.61 -9.33 7.55
N ILE A 53 -46.37 -8.53 6.50
CA ILE A 53 -45.33 -8.79 5.49
C ILE A 53 -43.95 -8.72 6.13
N THR A 54 -43.69 -7.72 6.98
CA THR A 54 -42.39 -7.60 7.66
C THR A 54 -42.11 -8.78 8.60
N GLU A 55 -43.13 -9.27 9.31
CA GLU A 55 -43.01 -10.47 10.16
C GLU A 55 -42.78 -11.73 9.31
N GLY A 56 -43.45 -11.84 8.16
CA GLY A 56 -43.21 -12.89 7.18
C GLY A 56 -41.78 -12.88 6.62
N PHE A 57 -41.22 -11.71 6.33
CA PHE A 57 -39.83 -11.59 5.86
C PHE A 57 -38.80 -11.98 6.92
N GLU A 58 -39.02 -11.66 8.20
CA GLU A 58 -38.08 -12.06 9.26
C GLU A 58 -38.08 -13.59 9.45
N ALA A 59 -39.27 -14.21 9.42
CA ALA A 59 -39.40 -15.67 9.47
C ALA A 59 -38.77 -16.35 8.23
N ALA A 60 -38.97 -15.77 7.04
CA ALA A 60 -38.38 -16.26 5.79
C ALA A 60 -36.86 -16.13 5.79
N LYS A 61 -36.32 -15.03 6.31
CA LYS A 61 -34.87 -14.80 6.44
C LYS A 61 -34.22 -15.86 7.32
N GLU A 62 -34.80 -16.19 8.47
CA GLU A 62 -34.26 -17.23 9.35
C GLU A 62 -34.25 -18.60 8.64
N LYS A 63 -35.33 -18.94 7.93
CA LYS A 63 -35.40 -20.18 7.13
C LYS A 63 -34.41 -20.19 5.97
N ALA A 64 -34.21 -19.06 5.29
CA ALA A 64 -33.23 -18.93 4.22
C ALA A 64 -31.80 -19.13 4.75
N LEU A 65 -31.47 -18.58 5.93
CA LEU A 65 -30.18 -18.82 6.58
C LEU A 65 -29.98 -20.29 6.96
N GLN A 66 -31.01 -20.95 7.51
CA GLN A 66 -30.97 -22.39 7.79
C GLN A 66 -30.73 -23.21 6.52
N PHE A 67 -31.32 -22.81 5.39
CA PHE A 67 -31.12 -23.47 4.10
C PHE A 67 -29.73 -23.20 3.52
N LEU A 68 -29.20 -21.97 3.65
CA LEU A 68 -27.84 -21.63 3.21
C LEU A 68 -26.78 -22.49 3.91
N GLU A 69 -26.98 -22.79 5.19
CA GLU A 69 -26.11 -23.70 5.96
C GLU A 69 -26.14 -25.15 5.44
N GLN A 70 -27.23 -25.58 4.81
CA GLN A 70 -27.34 -26.90 4.17
C GLN A 70 -26.75 -26.91 2.76
N VAL A 71 -26.84 -25.78 2.05
CA VAL A 71 -26.39 -25.65 0.66
C VAL A 71 -24.89 -25.36 0.56
N LYS A 72 -24.29 -24.72 1.57
CA LYS A 72 -22.87 -24.38 1.53
C LYS A 72 -22.02 -25.64 1.35
N VAL A 73 -21.14 -25.60 0.35
CA VAL A 73 -20.20 -26.69 0.08
C VAL A 73 -18.88 -26.35 0.75
N SER A 74 -18.50 -27.11 1.77
CA SER A 74 -17.16 -27.00 2.36
C SER A 74 -16.14 -27.60 1.41
N LYS A 75 -15.20 -26.78 0.93
CA LYS A 75 -14.06 -27.20 0.12
C LYS A 75 -12.78 -26.83 0.82
N GLU A 76 -11.75 -27.64 0.64
CA GLU A 76 -10.38 -27.26 0.99
C GLU A 76 -9.95 -26.11 0.08
N MET A 77 -9.25 -25.14 0.67
CA MET A 77 -8.85 -23.91 -0.02
C MET A 77 -7.54 -24.14 -0.80
N ASP A 78 -7.64 -24.97 -1.83
CA ASP A 78 -6.55 -25.26 -2.76
C ASP A 78 -6.34 -24.10 -3.73
N ARG A 79 -5.12 -23.98 -4.26
CA ARG A 79 -4.78 -22.90 -5.21
C ARG A 79 -5.73 -22.87 -6.41
N GLU A 80 -6.11 -24.02 -6.96
CA GLU A 80 -7.05 -24.10 -8.09
C GLU A 80 -8.43 -23.57 -7.73
N THR A 81 -8.95 -23.92 -6.55
CA THR A 81 -10.24 -23.41 -6.08
C THR A 81 -10.21 -21.89 -5.88
N LEU A 82 -9.09 -21.34 -5.39
CA LEU A 82 -8.90 -19.90 -5.24
C LEU A 82 -8.82 -19.19 -6.59
N ILE A 83 -8.22 -19.82 -7.61
CA ILE A 83 -8.21 -19.31 -8.99
C ILE A 83 -9.62 -19.23 -9.54
N ASP A 84 -10.42 -20.28 -9.40
CA ASP A 84 -11.81 -20.27 -9.87
C ASP A 84 -12.67 -19.23 -9.13
N MET A 85 -12.45 -19.05 -7.83
CA MET A 85 -13.10 -17.99 -7.05
C MET A 85 -12.72 -16.59 -7.53
N ALA A 86 -11.42 -16.32 -7.68
CA ALA A 86 -10.92 -15.03 -8.16
C ALA A 86 -11.40 -14.74 -9.59
N ARG A 87 -11.37 -15.74 -10.47
CA ARG A 87 -11.90 -15.65 -11.84
C ARG A 87 -13.39 -15.30 -11.85
N THR A 88 -14.18 -15.94 -11.00
CA THR A 88 -15.63 -15.66 -10.89
C THR A 88 -15.89 -14.21 -10.52
N SER A 89 -15.18 -13.67 -9.51
CA SER A 89 -15.33 -12.27 -9.12
C SER A 89 -14.83 -11.31 -10.20
N LEU A 90 -13.67 -11.57 -10.81
CA LEU A 90 -13.08 -10.70 -11.83
C LEU A 90 -13.91 -10.62 -13.12
N HIS A 91 -14.51 -11.72 -13.57
CA HIS A 91 -15.39 -11.73 -14.74
C HIS A 91 -16.59 -10.80 -14.63
N THR A 92 -17.03 -10.48 -13.41
CA THR A 92 -18.14 -9.51 -13.22
C THR A 92 -17.70 -8.05 -13.36
N LYS A 93 -16.39 -7.77 -13.29
CA LYS A 93 -15.84 -6.41 -13.27
C LYS A 93 -15.08 -6.04 -14.54
N VAL A 94 -14.39 -6.99 -15.17
CA VAL A 94 -13.54 -6.75 -16.34
C VAL A 94 -13.82 -7.76 -17.46
N HIS A 95 -13.28 -7.47 -18.65
CA HIS A 95 -13.34 -8.40 -19.78
C HIS A 95 -12.71 -9.75 -19.45
N ALA A 96 -13.27 -10.82 -20.01
CA ALA A 96 -12.87 -12.19 -19.66
C ALA A 96 -11.37 -12.46 -19.86
N GLU A 97 -10.80 -12.02 -20.98
CA GLU A 97 -9.37 -12.19 -21.26
C GLU A 97 -8.48 -11.48 -20.22
N LEU A 98 -8.88 -10.29 -19.77
CA LEU A 98 -8.14 -9.55 -18.75
C LEU A 98 -8.32 -10.19 -17.36
N ALA A 99 -9.51 -10.71 -17.07
CA ALA A 99 -9.77 -11.42 -15.82
C ALA A 99 -8.83 -12.63 -15.66
N ASP A 100 -8.63 -13.40 -16.73
CA ASP A 100 -7.75 -14.57 -16.71
C ASP A 100 -6.29 -14.19 -16.40
N VAL A 101 -5.79 -13.11 -17.01
CA VAL A 101 -4.43 -12.60 -16.74
C VAL A 101 -4.29 -12.11 -15.29
N LEU A 102 -5.34 -11.47 -14.73
CA LEU A 102 -5.31 -10.94 -13.37
C LEU A 102 -5.50 -12.01 -12.28
N THR A 103 -6.11 -13.14 -12.62
CA THR A 103 -6.47 -14.18 -11.65
C THR A 103 -5.24 -14.78 -10.97
N GLU A 104 -4.20 -15.10 -11.74
CA GLU A 104 -2.97 -15.67 -11.18
C GLU A 104 -2.24 -14.73 -10.21
N PRO A 105 -1.93 -13.46 -10.58
CA PRO A 105 -1.35 -12.48 -9.65
C PRO A 105 -2.14 -12.29 -8.36
N VAL A 106 -3.48 -12.26 -8.41
CA VAL A 106 -4.32 -12.04 -7.23
C VAL A 106 -4.19 -13.19 -6.24
N VAL A 107 -4.29 -14.44 -6.73
CA VAL A 107 -4.18 -15.63 -5.87
C VAL A 107 -2.78 -15.76 -5.28
N ASP A 108 -1.74 -15.55 -6.10
CA ASP A 108 -0.36 -15.65 -5.64
C ASP A 108 -0.01 -14.55 -4.62
N SER A 109 -0.61 -13.36 -4.72
CA SER A 109 -0.46 -12.29 -3.73
C SER A 109 -1.03 -12.70 -2.37
N ILE A 110 -2.23 -13.28 -2.35
CA ILE A 110 -2.91 -13.71 -1.13
C ILE A 110 -2.13 -14.86 -0.48
N LEU A 111 -1.67 -15.83 -1.28
CA LEU A 111 -0.86 -16.95 -0.79
C LEU A 111 0.47 -16.50 -0.19
N ALA A 112 1.08 -15.43 -0.69
CA ALA A 112 2.33 -14.90 -0.15
C ALA A 112 2.15 -14.23 1.23
N ILE A 113 0.97 -13.69 1.53
CA ILE A 113 0.67 -12.97 2.78
C ILE A 113 0.09 -13.91 3.84
N LYS A 114 -0.56 -15.00 3.42
CA LYS A 114 -1.21 -15.95 4.32
C LYS A 114 -0.22 -16.56 5.31
N LYS A 115 -0.29 -16.12 6.57
CA LYS A 115 0.33 -16.79 7.72
C LYS A 115 -0.65 -17.78 8.33
N GLN A 116 -0.13 -18.83 8.94
CA GLN A 116 -0.96 -19.75 9.74
C GLN A 116 -1.48 -18.97 10.95
N ASP A 117 -2.79 -19.08 11.22
CA ASP A 117 -3.50 -18.53 12.39
C ASP A 117 -3.68 -17.00 12.50
N GLU A 118 -3.24 -16.20 11.51
CA GLU A 118 -3.49 -14.75 11.46
C GLU A 118 -4.51 -14.39 10.35
N PRO A 119 -5.46 -13.47 10.60
CA PRO A 119 -6.30 -12.94 9.52
C PRO A 119 -5.44 -12.27 8.45
N ILE A 120 -5.88 -12.37 7.19
CA ILE A 120 -5.15 -11.79 6.06
C ILE A 120 -5.20 -10.27 6.15
N ASP A 121 -4.03 -9.64 6.25
CA ASP A 121 -3.91 -8.20 6.17
C ASP A 121 -3.73 -7.73 4.72
N PHE A 122 -4.78 -7.12 4.16
CA PHE A 122 -4.75 -6.54 2.82
C PHE A 122 -3.81 -5.33 2.70
N PHE A 123 -3.40 -4.72 3.82
CA PHE A 123 -2.44 -3.61 3.78
C PHE A 123 -1.07 -4.04 3.24
N MET A 124 -0.74 -5.33 3.30
CA MET A 124 0.50 -5.88 2.73
C MET A 124 0.48 -5.93 1.19
N VAL A 125 -0.69 -5.91 0.55
CA VAL A 125 -0.80 -5.83 -0.91
C VAL A 125 -0.69 -4.38 -1.35
N GLU A 126 0.38 -4.04 -2.08
CA GLU A 126 0.49 -2.74 -2.76
C GLU A 126 0.04 -2.84 -4.22
N LEU A 127 -0.98 -2.06 -4.56
CA LEU A 127 -1.34 -1.81 -5.95
C LEU A 127 -0.53 -0.61 -6.46
N MET A 128 0.34 -0.88 -7.44
CA MET A 128 1.13 0.15 -8.12
C MET A 128 0.71 0.22 -9.58
N GLU A 129 0.20 1.38 -9.98
CA GLU A 129 -0.19 1.63 -11.36
C GLU A 129 0.97 2.28 -12.12
N MET A 130 1.33 1.72 -13.26
CA MET A 130 2.27 2.32 -14.20
C MET A 130 1.53 2.70 -15.47
N LYS A 131 1.72 3.94 -15.93
CA LYS A 131 1.17 4.38 -17.21
C LYS A 131 1.89 3.66 -18.35
N HIS A 132 1.21 2.69 -18.92
CA HIS A 132 1.67 1.96 -20.10
C HIS A 132 0.64 2.06 -21.22
N LYS A 133 1.02 1.63 -22.43
CA LYS A 133 0.12 1.66 -23.61
C LYS A 133 -0.93 0.56 -23.61
N SER A 134 -0.81 -0.40 -22.69
CA SER A 134 -1.67 -1.58 -22.63
C SER A 134 -1.90 -1.97 -21.17
N GLU A 135 -3.13 -2.32 -20.89
CA GLU A 135 -3.69 -2.71 -19.59
C GLU A 135 -3.50 -4.20 -19.28
N THR A 136 -3.16 -5.02 -20.27
CA THR A 136 -2.96 -6.47 -20.08
C THR A 136 -1.65 -6.79 -19.36
N PHE A 137 -0.73 -5.84 -19.26
CA PHE A 137 0.55 -6.02 -18.58
C PHE A 137 0.43 -5.77 -17.07
N THR A 138 -0.19 -6.72 -16.38
CA THR A 138 -0.14 -6.78 -14.92
C THR A 138 0.77 -7.93 -14.48
N SER A 139 1.63 -7.67 -13.50
CA SER A 139 2.54 -8.68 -12.97
C SER A 139 2.62 -8.58 -11.45
N LEU A 140 2.73 -9.73 -10.79
CA LEU A 140 2.99 -9.79 -9.37
C LEU A 140 4.49 -9.71 -9.12
N ILE A 141 4.90 -8.75 -8.29
CA ILE A 141 6.26 -8.67 -7.76
C ILE A 141 6.21 -9.15 -6.31
N LYS A 142 6.94 -10.23 -6.01
CA LYS A 142 7.13 -10.74 -4.64
C LYS A 142 8.12 -9.84 -3.89
N GLY A 143 7.68 -8.63 -3.58
CA GLY A 143 8.48 -7.58 -2.98
C GLY A 143 7.73 -6.26 -3.02
N LEU A 144 8.43 -5.15 -2.82
CA LEU A 144 7.83 -3.82 -2.83
C LEU A 144 8.30 -3.01 -4.02
N ILE A 145 7.35 -2.42 -4.74
CA ILE A 145 7.62 -1.42 -5.78
C ILE A 145 7.52 -0.03 -5.17
N LEU A 146 8.52 0.80 -5.41
CA LEU A 146 8.51 2.19 -5.00
C LEU A 146 8.15 3.08 -6.19
N ASP A 147 7.46 4.18 -5.90
CA ASP A 147 7.00 5.18 -6.88
C ASP A 147 8.09 6.14 -7.33
N HIS A 148 9.23 6.12 -6.64
CA HIS A 148 10.38 6.96 -6.93
C HIS A 148 11.56 6.10 -7.35
N GLY A 149 12.41 6.68 -8.21
CA GLY A 149 13.67 6.08 -8.65
C GLY A 149 14.87 6.91 -8.22
N ALA A 150 16.06 6.43 -8.58
CA ALA A 150 17.29 7.19 -8.40
C ALA A 150 17.23 8.52 -9.19
N ARG A 151 17.56 9.62 -8.52
CA ARG A 151 17.51 10.97 -9.12
C ARG A 151 18.82 11.39 -9.78
N HIS A 152 19.94 10.90 -9.29
CA HIS A 152 21.26 11.24 -9.83
C HIS A 152 21.59 10.33 -11.03
N PRO A 153 22.08 10.87 -12.17
CA PRO A 153 22.36 10.07 -13.36
C PRO A 153 23.45 9.01 -13.14
N ASP A 154 24.45 9.32 -12.30
CA ASP A 154 25.57 8.42 -12.04
C ASP A 154 25.26 7.34 -10.97
N MET A 155 24.06 7.34 -10.37
CA MET A 155 23.66 6.26 -9.48
C MET A 155 23.49 4.96 -10.26
N LYS A 156 23.87 3.85 -9.63
CA LYS A 156 23.67 2.51 -10.18
C LYS A 156 22.18 2.29 -10.50
N LYS A 157 21.88 1.79 -11.70
CA LYS A 157 20.50 1.48 -12.11
C LYS A 157 19.98 0.14 -11.57
N ARG A 158 20.90 -0.79 -11.30
CA ARG A 158 20.61 -2.13 -10.80
C ARG A 158 21.59 -2.41 -9.68
N VAL A 159 21.06 -2.91 -8.56
CA VAL A 159 21.84 -3.36 -7.42
C VAL A 159 21.30 -4.73 -7.05
N GLU A 160 22.21 -5.70 -7.00
CA GLU A 160 21.94 -7.07 -6.58
C GLU A 160 22.41 -7.24 -5.14
N ASP A 161 21.72 -8.10 -4.38
CA ASP A 161 21.99 -8.37 -2.95
C ASP A 161 22.25 -7.09 -2.12
N ALA A 162 21.20 -6.29 -1.94
CA ALA A 162 21.31 -4.95 -1.36
C ALA A 162 20.88 -4.92 0.10
N TYR A 163 21.71 -4.30 0.96
CA TYR A 163 21.26 -3.81 2.26
C TYR A 163 20.44 -2.54 2.09
N ILE A 164 19.30 -2.48 2.77
CA ILE A 164 18.37 -1.37 2.66
C ILE A 164 18.34 -0.60 3.98
N LEU A 165 18.77 0.65 3.94
CA LEU A 165 18.64 1.60 5.04
C LEU A 165 17.34 2.40 4.85
N THR A 166 16.38 2.18 5.74
CA THR A 166 15.15 2.99 5.81
C THR A 166 15.32 4.10 6.85
N CYS A 167 15.16 5.37 6.43
CA CYS A 167 15.32 6.50 7.33
C CYS A 167 14.27 7.60 7.14
N ASN A 168 14.04 8.37 8.21
CA ASN A 168 13.15 9.54 8.23
C ASN A 168 13.93 10.81 8.63
N VAL A 169 15.15 10.95 8.09
CA VAL A 169 16.05 12.05 8.43
C VAL A 169 16.20 12.98 7.25
N SER A 170 16.16 14.29 7.49
CA SER A 170 16.33 15.25 6.42
C SER A 170 17.79 15.33 6.01
N LEU A 171 18.05 15.05 4.74
CA LEU A 171 19.35 15.24 4.10
C LEU A 171 19.29 16.44 3.15
N GLU A 172 18.35 17.36 3.37
CA GLU A 172 18.25 18.61 2.65
C GLU A 172 18.43 19.81 3.59
N TYR A 173 18.72 20.97 3.00
CA TYR A 173 18.78 22.21 3.75
C TYR A 173 17.38 22.54 4.31
N GLU A 174 17.25 22.46 5.63
CA GLU A 174 16.05 22.84 6.35
C GLU A 174 16.21 24.25 6.91
N LYS A 175 15.21 25.11 6.66
CA LYS A 175 15.09 26.34 7.43
C LYS A 175 14.69 25.98 8.85
N THR A 176 15.22 26.71 9.82
CA THR A 176 14.83 26.57 11.22
C THR A 176 13.35 26.87 11.39
N GLU A 177 12.68 26.11 12.27
CA GLU A 177 11.25 26.33 12.57
C GLU A 177 11.01 27.68 13.26
N VAL A 178 11.96 28.10 14.10
CA VAL A 178 12.00 29.45 14.66
C VAL A 178 12.70 30.36 13.65
N ASN A 179 12.19 31.58 13.47
CA ASN A 179 12.81 32.60 12.61
C ASN A 179 14.25 32.89 13.06
N SER A 180 15.23 32.21 12.47
CA SER A 180 16.64 32.50 12.66
C SER A 180 17.14 33.30 11.46
N GLY A 181 17.51 34.56 11.70
CA GLY A 181 18.22 35.38 10.72
C GLY A 181 19.67 35.52 11.15
N PHE A 182 20.60 35.22 10.26
CA PHE A 182 22.01 35.54 10.48
C PHE A 182 22.30 36.96 10.00
N ILE A 183 22.95 37.74 10.86
CA ILE A 183 23.49 39.06 10.50
C ILE A 183 25.00 38.92 10.41
N TYR A 184 25.55 39.18 9.23
CA TYR A 184 26.99 39.18 8.97
C TYR A 184 27.42 40.53 8.41
N LYS A 185 28.63 40.97 8.75
CA LYS A 185 29.18 42.26 8.30
C LYS A 185 30.18 42.11 7.17
N SER A 186 30.82 40.94 7.06
CA SER A 186 31.85 40.65 6.06
C SER A 186 31.46 39.48 5.14
N ALA A 187 32.04 39.45 3.94
CA ALA A 187 31.84 38.34 2.99
C ALA A 187 32.43 37.02 3.53
N GLU A 188 33.55 37.08 4.27
CA GLU A 188 34.16 35.90 4.86
C GLU A 188 33.29 35.25 5.94
N GLU A 189 32.61 36.05 6.77
CA GLU A 189 31.63 35.55 7.75
C GLU A 189 30.47 34.83 7.07
N ARG A 190 29.96 35.38 5.97
CA ARG A 190 28.90 34.76 5.17
C ARG A 190 29.34 33.38 4.66
N ASP A 191 30.54 33.28 4.09
CA ASP A 191 31.05 32.02 3.55
C ASP A 191 31.26 30.95 4.64
N LYS A 192 31.71 31.37 5.83
CA LYS A 192 31.85 30.47 6.98
C LYS A 192 30.49 29.92 7.45
N LEU A 193 29.45 30.75 7.49
CA LEU A 193 28.10 30.32 7.88
C LEU A 193 27.50 29.34 6.87
N VAL A 194 27.59 29.64 5.57
CA VAL A 194 27.12 28.73 4.50
C VAL A 194 27.85 27.39 4.57
N LYS A 195 29.16 27.38 4.86
CA LYS A 195 29.93 26.15 5.06
C LYS A 195 29.50 25.40 6.32
N ALA A 196 29.19 26.09 7.42
CA ALA A 196 28.74 25.46 8.66
C ALA A 196 27.38 24.77 8.50
N GLU A 197 26.42 25.42 7.82
CA GLU A 197 25.12 24.82 7.50
C GLU A 197 25.28 23.56 6.62
N ARG A 198 26.15 23.63 5.61
CA ARG A 198 26.46 22.46 4.77
C ARG A 198 27.15 21.35 5.53
N LYS A 199 28.10 21.69 6.41
CA LYS A 199 28.85 20.72 7.22
C LYS A 199 27.92 19.84 8.04
N PHE A 200 26.81 20.38 8.55
CA PHE A 200 25.80 19.62 9.28
C PHE A 200 25.19 18.49 8.43
N ILE A 201 24.89 18.76 7.15
CA ILE A 201 24.36 17.77 6.21
C ILE A 201 25.48 16.80 5.80
N GLU A 202 26.66 17.30 5.49
CA GLU A 202 27.82 16.48 5.13
C GLU A 202 28.17 15.47 6.24
N ASP A 203 28.10 15.87 7.51
CA ASP A 203 28.39 14.99 8.63
C ASP A 203 27.32 13.88 8.78
N ARG A 204 26.05 14.16 8.42
CA ARG A 204 25.00 13.13 8.34
C ARG A 204 25.25 12.15 7.19
N VAL A 205 25.64 12.65 6.03
CA VAL A 205 25.97 11.82 4.86
C VAL A 205 27.20 10.95 5.14
N LYS A 206 28.22 11.50 5.79
CA LYS A 206 29.40 10.74 6.20
C LYS A 206 29.03 9.56 7.09
N LYS A 207 28.13 9.72 8.05
CA LYS A 207 27.65 8.58 8.88
C LYS A 207 27.02 7.46 8.04
N ILE A 208 26.25 7.80 7.01
CA ILE A 208 25.67 6.82 6.08
C ILE A 208 26.77 6.13 5.26
N ILE A 209 27.77 6.89 4.79
CA ILE A 209 28.92 6.34 4.05
C ILE A 209 29.76 5.44 4.95
N ASP A 210 29.95 5.81 6.22
CA ASP A 210 30.71 5.03 7.19
C ASP A 210 29.98 3.72 7.53
N LEU A 211 28.65 3.76 7.68
CA LEU A 211 27.84 2.56 7.83
C LEU A 211 27.98 1.65 6.60
N LYS A 212 27.89 2.22 5.41
CA LYS A 212 28.08 1.48 4.17
C LYS A 212 29.42 0.76 4.15
N LYS A 213 30.52 1.47 4.47
CA LYS A 213 31.85 0.86 4.53
C LYS A 213 31.85 -0.32 5.50
N LYS A 214 31.43 -0.11 6.76
CA LYS A 214 31.35 -1.18 7.76
C LYS A 214 30.59 -2.43 7.30
N VAL A 215 29.49 -2.26 6.57
CA VAL A 215 28.63 -3.38 6.12
C VAL A 215 29.13 -4.00 4.80
N CYS A 216 29.69 -3.20 3.90
CA CYS A 216 30.06 -3.62 2.54
C CYS A 216 31.57 -3.85 2.33
N ASP A 217 32.45 -3.59 3.32
CA ASP A 217 33.91 -3.66 3.16
C ASP A 217 34.43 -5.05 2.73
N ASN A 218 33.65 -6.12 2.90
CA ASN A 218 34.04 -7.50 2.61
C ASN A 218 33.19 -8.23 1.54
N SER A 219 32.26 -7.55 0.84
CA SER A 219 31.36 -8.24 -0.10
C SER A 219 30.92 -7.35 -1.26
N ASP A 220 30.63 -7.95 -2.42
CA ASP A 220 30.02 -7.31 -3.60
C ASP A 220 28.54 -6.88 -3.37
N LYS A 221 28.14 -6.77 -2.10
CA LYS A 221 26.77 -6.45 -1.70
C LYS A 221 26.44 -4.99 -1.97
N GLY A 222 25.22 -4.79 -2.42
CA GLY A 222 24.63 -3.48 -2.63
C GLY A 222 24.31 -2.72 -1.36
N PHE A 223 24.17 -1.41 -1.48
CA PHE A 223 23.61 -0.57 -0.42
C PHE A 223 22.61 0.42 -1.01
N ALA A 224 21.40 0.43 -0.47
CA ALA A 224 20.31 1.30 -0.88
C ALA A 224 19.78 2.07 0.33
N VAL A 225 19.55 3.37 0.16
CA VAL A 225 18.99 4.25 1.18
C VAL A 225 17.62 4.70 0.72
N ILE A 226 16.60 4.45 1.53
CA ILE A 226 15.23 4.86 1.29
C ILE A 226 14.86 5.86 2.37
N ASN A 227 14.82 7.14 1.97
CA ASN A 227 14.50 8.23 2.86
C ASN A 227 13.06 8.72 2.65
N GLN A 228 12.33 8.89 3.75
CA GLN A 228 11.03 9.54 3.75
C GLN A 228 11.14 11.05 3.46
N LYS A 229 12.24 11.68 3.86
CA LYS A 229 12.49 13.11 3.63
C LYS A 229 13.27 13.35 2.33
N GLY A 230 13.50 14.63 2.01
CA GLY A 230 14.30 15.03 0.87
C GLY A 230 15.80 14.80 1.08
N ILE A 231 16.51 14.76 -0.04
CA ILE A 231 17.97 14.70 -0.12
C ILE A 231 18.41 15.80 -1.08
N ASP A 232 19.39 16.61 -0.67
CA ASP A 232 19.91 17.69 -1.50
C ASP A 232 20.84 17.16 -2.63
N PRO A 233 21.04 17.94 -3.70
CA PRO A 233 21.88 17.53 -4.82
C PRO A 233 23.34 17.20 -4.43
N PHE A 234 23.92 17.89 -3.45
CA PHE A 234 25.31 17.63 -3.04
C PHE A 234 25.44 16.30 -2.29
N SER A 235 24.48 15.97 -1.41
CA SER A 235 24.44 14.64 -0.78
C SER A 235 24.17 13.54 -1.81
N LEU A 236 23.32 13.79 -2.81
CA LEU A 236 23.09 12.84 -3.91
C LEU A 236 24.40 12.56 -4.68
N ASP A 237 25.19 13.58 -5.01
CA ASP A 237 26.49 13.41 -5.68
C ASP A 237 27.49 12.65 -4.79
N ALA A 238 27.56 12.98 -3.49
CA ALA A 238 28.42 12.26 -2.54
C ALA A 238 28.05 10.77 -2.43
N LEU A 239 26.75 10.46 -2.34
CA LEU A 239 26.25 9.08 -2.26
C LEU A 239 26.37 8.34 -3.60
N ALA A 240 26.23 9.05 -4.73
CA ALA A 240 26.44 8.50 -6.06
C ALA A 240 27.90 8.09 -6.30
N LYS A 241 28.87 8.91 -5.86
CA LYS A 241 30.31 8.59 -5.95
C LYS A 241 30.68 7.32 -5.21
N GLU A 242 30.07 7.11 -4.05
CA GLU A 242 30.23 5.87 -3.29
C GLU A 242 29.49 4.72 -3.98
N GLY A 243 28.52 4.97 -4.85
CA GLY A 243 27.72 3.96 -5.55
C GLY A 243 26.54 3.45 -4.72
N VAL A 244 25.99 4.30 -3.84
CA VAL A 244 24.76 4.04 -3.07
C VAL A 244 23.54 4.48 -3.89
N ILE A 245 22.53 3.62 -4.00
CA ILE A 245 21.24 4.04 -4.54
C ILE A 245 20.49 4.78 -3.45
N THR A 246 20.02 5.99 -3.73
CA THR A 246 19.23 6.75 -2.78
C THR A 246 17.87 7.11 -3.36
N LEU A 247 16.85 6.87 -2.57
CA LEU A 247 15.47 7.22 -2.85
C LEU A 247 15.03 8.31 -1.88
N CYS A 248 14.40 9.35 -2.42
CA CYS A 248 13.94 10.50 -1.65
C CYS A 248 12.42 10.50 -1.61
N ARG A 249 11.84 11.03 -0.53
CA ARG A 249 10.40 11.29 -0.40
C ARG A 249 9.54 10.01 -0.50
N ALA A 250 10.02 8.90 0.06
CA ALA A 250 9.24 7.67 0.14
C ALA A 250 7.97 7.88 0.98
N LYS A 251 6.86 7.25 0.57
CA LYS A 251 5.60 7.31 1.33
C LYS A 251 5.76 6.60 2.67
N ARG A 252 5.18 7.16 3.74
CA ARG A 252 5.21 6.57 5.08
C ARG A 252 4.71 5.12 5.11
N ARG A 253 3.60 4.83 4.43
CA ARG A 253 3.03 3.48 4.32
C ARG A 253 4.02 2.46 3.71
N ASN A 254 4.88 2.91 2.78
CA ASN A 254 5.86 2.05 2.14
C ASN A 254 7.02 1.75 3.10
N MET A 255 7.32 2.64 4.04
CA MET A 255 8.34 2.39 5.07
C MET A 255 7.93 1.22 5.98
N GLU A 256 6.67 1.18 6.43
CA GLU A 256 6.13 0.09 7.24
C GLU A 256 6.17 -1.24 6.47
N ARG A 257 5.81 -1.22 5.18
CA ARG A 257 5.89 -2.39 4.30
C ARG A 257 7.34 -2.85 4.07
N LEU A 258 8.28 -1.93 3.89
CA LEU A 258 9.70 -2.24 3.72
C LEU A 258 10.28 -2.91 4.96
N THR A 259 9.92 -2.40 6.16
CA THR A 259 10.39 -3.01 7.41
C THR A 259 9.87 -4.45 7.56
N LEU A 260 8.62 -4.71 7.16
CA LEU A 260 8.02 -6.04 7.26
C LEU A 260 8.50 -7.00 6.16
N ALA A 261 8.76 -6.49 4.95
CA ALA A 261 9.24 -7.30 3.82
C ALA A 261 10.73 -7.62 3.90
N CYS A 262 11.56 -6.67 4.35
CA CYS A 262 13.02 -6.79 4.39
C CYS A 262 13.57 -7.12 5.78
N GLY A 263 12.75 -7.04 6.84
CA GLY A 263 13.17 -7.28 8.22
C GLY A 263 13.97 -6.14 8.88
N GLY A 264 14.16 -5.01 8.17
CA GLY A 264 14.88 -3.85 8.70
C GLY A 264 14.02 -3.01 9.66
N ILE A 265 14.66 -2.15 10.44
CA ILE A 265 13.98 -1.18 11.32
C ILE A 265 14.12 0.22 10.73
N ALA A 266 13.03 0.98 10.71
CA ALA A 266 13.03 2.36 10.25
C ALA A 266 13.72 3.29 11.25
N LEU A 267 14.79 3.94 10.81
CA LEU A 267 15.59 4.83 11.65
C LEU A 267 15.12 6.28 11.60
N ASN A 268 14.92 6.86 12.78
CA ASN A 268 14.57 8.28 12.92
C ASN A 268 15.78 9.17 13.20
N LEU A 269 16.88 8.60 13.69
CA LEU A 269 18.13 9.28 14.01
C LEU A 269 19.30 8.51 13.39
N LEU A 270 20.28 9.26 12.87
CA LEU A 270 21.49 8.68 12.27
C LEU A 270 22.56 8.34 13.32
N ASP A 271 22.34 8.69 14.58
CA ASP A 271 23.28 8.39 15.67
C ASP A 271 23.18 6.92 16.13
N ASP A 272 22.03 6.29 15.90
CA ASP A 272 21.74 4.91 16.31
C ASP A 272 22.08 3.88 15.20
N LEU A 273 22.90 4.25 14.22
CA LEU A 273 23.29 3.38 13.11
C LEU A 273 24.25 2.27 13.59
N ASN A 274 23.69 1.09 13.86
CA ASN A 274 24.45 -0.12 14.15
C ASN A 274 24.27 -1.17 13.03
N PRO A 275 25.33 -1.91 12.68
CA PRO A 275 25.29 -2.92 11.62
C PRO A 275 24.59 -4.23 12.05
N ASP A 276 24.47 -4.49 13.35
CA ASP A 276 24.02 -5.78 13.90
C ASP A 276 22.50 -5.93 14.03
N TRP A 277 21.71 -5.25 13.21
CA TRP A 277 20.24 -5.26 13.33
C TRP A 277 19.59 -6.48 12.66
N ASP A 278 20.40 -7.49 12.33
CA ASP A 278 19.97 -8.83 11.97
C ASP A 278 19.61 -9.62 13.25
N MET A 279 18.39 -9.43 13.76
CA MET A 279 17.68 -10.43 14.58
C MET A 279 16.24 -10.58 14.11
#